data_AF-A0YTK2-F1
#
_entry.id   AF-A0YTK2-F1
#
_cell.length_a   1.000
_cell.length_b   1.000
_cell.length_c   1.000
_cell.angle_alpha   90.00
_cell.angle_beta   90.00
_cell.angle_gamma   90.00
#
_symmetry.space_group_name_H-M   'P 1'
#
loop_
_entity.id
_entity.type
_entity.pdbx_description
1 polymer ?
#
loop_
_entity_poly.entity_id
_entity_poly.type
_entity_poly.pdbx_seq_one_letter_code
_entity_poly.pdbx_strand_id
1 'polypeptide(L)'
;MEDLVAEEVRSQMALLSPRLTQYIQRSEVETYALNRLPTLYASSREGWLHQQKCARDEYQVKIKTAVRQALAAVQRDPLRSTTPLFQEKEDVMAENAIRSNTAEVETTKELPSHPYYWQQKHPSPSGQRSAR
;
A
#
# COMPACT_ATOMS: atom_id res chain seq x y z
N MET A 1 -3.06 -8.23 11.94
CA MET A 1 -1.70 -8.49 11.41
C MET A 1 -0.88 -7.21 11.41
N GLU A 2 -1.49 -6.16 10.88
CA GLU A 2 -1.12 -4.74 10.84
C GLU A 2 -0.53 -4.26 12.17
N ASP A 3 -1.24 -4.45 13.29
CA ASP A 3 -0.77 -4.00 14.61
C ASP A 3 0.57 -4.62 15.02
N LEU A 4 0.75 -5.93 14.74
CA LEU A 4 1.97 -6.65 15.08
C LEU A 4 3.14 -6.22 14.18
N VAL A 5 2.86 -5.96 12.90
CA VAL A 5 3.86 -5.41 11.98
C VAL A 5 4.26 -4.01 12.42
N ALA A 6 3.29 -3.14 12.74
CA ALA A 6 3.53 -1.79 13.23
C ALA A 6 4.38 -1.79 14.52
N GLU A 7 4.09 -2.67 15.46
CA GLU A 7 4.86 -2.84 16.69
C GLU A 7 6.30 -3.32 16.42
N GLU A 8 6.47 -4.30 15.53
CA GLU A 8 7.79 -4.80 15.16
C GLU A 8 8.61 -3.76 14.37
N VAL A 9 7.98 -3.01 13.46
CA VAL A 9 8.62 -1.91 12.73
C VAL A 9 9.12 -0.86 13.72
N ARG A 10 8.27 -0.42 14.67
CA ARG A 10 8.68 0.50 15.74
C ARG A 10 9.86 -0.05 16.54
N SER A 11 9.82 -1.33 16.88
CA SER A 11 10.88 -1.98 17.68
C SER A 11 12.21 -2.05 16.93
N GLN A 12 12.22 -2.47 15.65
CA GLN A 12 13.45 -2.54 14.87
C GLN A 12 13.98 -1.16 14.47
N MET A 13 13.10 -0.19 14.17
CA MET A 13 13.51 1.19 13.88
C MET A 13 14.13 1.89 15.08
N ALA A 14 13.67 1.60 16.30
CA ALA A 14 14.26 2.14 17.53
C ALA A 14 15.72 1.70 17.75
N LEU A 15 16.15 0.60 17.10
CA LEU A 15 17.53 0.10 17.15
C LEU A 15 18.43 0.75 16.08
N LEU A 16 17.86 1.50 15.13
CA LEU A 16 18.62 2.16 14.08
C LEU A 16 19.21 3.48 14.57
N SER A 17 20.31 3.91 13.94
CA SER A 17 20.88 5.23 14.23
C SER A 17 19.91 6.35 13.81
N PRO A 18 19.81 7.46 14.55
CA PRO A 18 18.91 8.57 14.21
C PRO A 18 19.10 9.12 12.79
N ARG A 19 20.33 9.08 12.29
CA ARG A 19 20.69 9.50 10.92
C ARG A 19 20.08 8.62 9.83
N LEU A 20 19.81 7.36 10.11
CA LEU A 20 19.12 6.47 9.16
C LEU A 20 17.61 6.64 9.28
N THR A 21 17.11 6.75 10.50
CA THR A 21 15.66 6.88 10.77
C THR A 21 15.05 8.11 10.11
N GLN A 22 15.82 9.20 9.94
CA GLN A 22 15.34 10.43 9.27
C GLN A 22 14.92 10.24 7.80
N TYR A 23 15.45 9.21 7.12
CA TYR A 23 15.17 8.96 5.70
C TYR A 23 14.26 7.74 5.48
N ILE A 24 13.87 7.04 6.55
CA ILE A 24 13.05 5.84 6.46
C ILE A 24 11.63 6.21 6.86
N GLN A 25 10.72 6.24 5.87
CA GLN A 25 9.31 6.39 6.13
C GLN A 25 8.72 5.10 6.69
N ARG A 26 8.13 5.19 7.89
CA ARG A 26 7.53 4.05 8.58
C ARG A 26 6.43 3.37 7.76
N SER A 27 5.58 4.16 7.11
CA SER A 27 4.48 3.68 6.26
C SER A 27 4.96 2.82 5.10
N GLU A 28 6.09 3.17 4.47
CA GLU A 28 6.68 2.37 3.41
C GLU A 28 7.19 1.03 3.92
N VAL A 29 7.84 1.01 5.09
CA VAL A 29 8.33 -0.22 5.72
C VAL A 29 7.17 -1.15 6.07
N GLU A 30 6.12 -0.60 6.70
CA GLU A 30 4.91 -1.35 7.04
C GLU A 30 4.24 -1.93 5.80
N THR A 31 4.05 -1.11 4.76
CA THR A 31 3.43 -1.53 3.48
C THR A 31 4.25 -2.62 2.81
N TYR A 32 5.58 -2.44 2.73
CA TYR A 32 6.47 -3.42 2.13
C TYR A 32 6.44 -4.75 2.88
N ALA A 33 6.42 -4.72 4.22
CA ALA A 33 6.33 -5.92 5.05
C ALA A 33 4.97 -6.62 4.87
N LEU A 34 3.85 -5.89 4.95
CA LEU A 34 2.51 -6.44 4.80
C LEU A 34 2.29 -7.11 3.45
N ASN A 35 2.82 -6.53 2.36
CA ASN A 35 2.73 -7.10 1.01
C ASN A 35 3.47 -8.45 0.85
N ARG A 36 4.25 -8.87 1.85
CA ARG A 36 5.02 -10.13 1.85
C ARG A 36 4.52 -11.13 2.89
N LEU A 37 3.51 -10.76 3.65
CA LEU A 37 2.94 -11.57 4.70
C LEU A 37 1.55 -12.06 4.28
N PRO A 38 1.09 -13.21 4.80
CA PRO A 38 -0.27 -13.66 4.51
C PRO A 38 -1.29 -12.68 5.10
N THR A 39 -2.36 -12.44 4.34
CA THR A 39 -3.47 -11.59 4.77
C THR A 39 -4.38 -12.35 5.72
N LEU A 40 -4.58 -11.83 6.93
CA LEU A 40 -5.42 -12.43 7.97
C LEU A 40 -6.67 -11.56 8.20
N TYR A 41 -7.52 -11.46 7.17
CA TYR A 41 -8.73 -10.65 7.24
C TYR A 41 -9.82 -11.33 8.08
N ALA A 42 -10.67 -10.51 8.68
CA ALA A 42 -11.84 -10.95 9.42
C ALA A 42 -13.03 -10.01 9.16
N SER A 43 -14.22 -10.60 9.02
CA SER A 43 -15.49 -9.88 8.89
C SER A 43 -16.25 -9.75 10.21
N SER A 44 -15.76 -10.38 11.29
CA SER A 44 -16.36 -10.33 12.63
C SER A 44 -15.30 -10.09 13.70
N ARG A 45 -15.75 -9.67 14.88
CA ARG A 45 -14.87 -9.44 16.04
C ARG A 45 -14.22 -10.73 16.52
N GLU A 46 -14.97 -11.83 16.54
CA GLU A 46 -14.50 -13.16 16.93
C GLU A 46 -13.43 -13.65 15.93
N GLY A 47 -13.68 -13.46 14.63
CA GLY A 47 -12.71 -13.73 13.58
C GLY A 47 -11.44 -12.90 13.77
N TRP A 48 -11.58 -11.61 14.06
CA TRP A 48 -10.42 -10.74 14.30
C TRP A 48 -9.58 -11.20 15.49
N LEU A 49 -10.21 -11.58 16.60
CA LEU A 49 -9.52 -12.13 17.78
C LEU A 49 -8.80 -13.44 17.46
N HIS A 50 -9.46 -14.34 16.72
CA HIS A 50 -8.84 -15.59 16.28
C HIS A 50 -7.62 -15.34 15.39
N GLN A 51 -7.77 -14.47 14.38
CA GLN A 51 -6.67 -14.11 13.48
C GLN A 51 -5.53 -13.41 14.22
N GLN A 52 -5.83 -12.56 15.21
CA GLN A 52 -4.80 -11.94 16.04
C GLN A 52 -4.00 -12.98 16.84
N LYS A 53 -4.68 -13.99 17.39
CA LYS A 53 -4.02 -15.09 18.08
C LYS A 53 -3.13 -15.90 17.13
N CYS A 54 -3.66 -16.35 15.99
CA CYS A 54 -2.89 -17.06 14.96
C CYS A 54 -1.66 -16.26 14.50
N ALA A 55 -1.81 -14.94 14.28
CA ALA A 55 -0.72 -14.06 13.91
C ALA A 55 0.42 -14.06 14.94
N ARG A 56 0.07 -14.02 16.24
CA ARG A 56 1.05 -14.06 17.34
C ARG A 56 1.74 -15.42 17.44
N ASP A 57 0.97 -16.49 17.36
CA ASP A 57 1.47 -17.85 17.63
C ASP A 57 2.30 -18.40 16.45
N GLU A 58 1.91 -18.12 15.21
CA GLU A 58 2.47 -18.79 14.02
C GLU A 58 3.35 -17.87 13.14
N TYR A 59 3.10 -16.56 13.15
CA TYR A 59 3.68 -15.64 12.17
C TYR A 59 4.74 -14.70 12.74
N GLN A 60 5.04 -14.73 14.03
CA GLN A 60 5.97 -13.79 14.66
C GLN A 60 7.38 -13.80 13.99
N VAL A 61 7.92 -14.98 13.69
CA VAL A 61 9.23 -15.10 13.01
C VAL A 61 9.18 -14.55 11.58
N LYS A 62 8.08 -14.78 10.87
CA LYS A 62 7.86 -14.26 9.51
C LYS A 62 7.72 -12.75 9.52
N ILE A 63 6.99 -12.18 10.48
CA ILE A 63 6.84 -10.74 10.70
C ILE A 63 8.22 -10.10 10.90
N LYS A 64 9.01 -10.61 11.86
CA LYS A 64 10.38 -10.12 12.13
C LYS A 64 11.24 -10.12 10.86
N THR A 65 11.18 -11.20 10.11
CA THR A 65 11.97 -11.36 8.87
C THR A 65 11.51 -10.40 7.79
N ALA A 66 10.20 -10.25 7.59
CA ALA A 66 9.62 -9.34 6.61
C ALA A 66 9.94 -7.88 6.93
N VAL A 67 9.84 -7.47 8.20
CA VAL A 67 10.20 -6.11 8.64
C VAL A 67 11.68 -5.83 8.42
N ARG A 68 12.56 -6.78 8.74
CA ARG A 68 13.99 -6.63 8.47
C ARG A 68 14.30 -6.46 6.98
N GLN A 69 13.63 -7.25 6.13
CA GLN A 69 13.75 -7.11 4.67
C GLN A 69 13.19 -5.77 4.17
N ALA A 70 12.09 -5.29 4.76
CA ALA A 70 11.50 -4.00 4.44
C ALA A 70 12.44 -2.84 4.77
N LEU A 71 13.04 -2.85 5.96
CA LEU A 71 14.02 -1.85 6.36
C LEU A 71 15.22 -1.83 5.41
N ALA A 72 15.76 -3.00 5.05
CA ALA A 72 16.86 -3.08 4.10
C ALA A 72 16.49 -2.60 2.69
N ALA A 73 15.27 -2.87 2.24
CA ALA A 73 14.78 -2.43 0.93
C ALA A 73 14.58 -0.92 0.86
N VAL A 74 13.98 -0.32 1.89
CA VAL A 74 13.77 1.14 1.99
C VAL A 74 15.11 1.87 2.16
N GLN A 75 16.03 1.33 2.97
CA GLN A 75 17.37 1.89 3.14
C GLN A 75 18.21 1.89 1.86
N ARG A 76 17.97 0.94 0.94
CA ARG A 76 18.74 0.84 -0.30
C ARG A 76 18.51 2.04 -1.22
N ASP A 77 17.33 2.64 -1.18
CA ASP A 77 16.96 3.79 -2.01
C ASP A 77 16.24 4.87 -1.19
N PRO A 78 16.95 5.59 -0.31
CA PRO A 78 16.34 6.59 0.58
C PRO A 78 15.83 7.84 -0.15
N LEU A 79 16.23 8.04 -1.41
CA LEU A 79 15.80 9.15 -2.25
C LEU A 79 14.65 8.76 -3.18
N ARG A 80 14.11 7.54 -3.04
CA ARG A 80 12.97 7.08 -3.79
C ARG A 80 11.77 7.98 -3.52
N SER A 81 11.36 8.74 -4.54
CA SER A 81 10.12 9.50 -4.50
C SER A 81 8.95 8.58 -4.85
N THR A 82 8.00 8.43 -3.94
CA THR A 82 6.73 7.75 -4.20
C THR A 82 5.61 8.79 -4.29
N THR A 83 4.66 8.58 -5.18
CA THR A 83 3.43 9.39 -5.22
C THR A 83 2.42 8.74 -4.26
N PRO A 84 2.11 9.36 -3.11
CA PRO A 84 1.21 8.77 -2.13
C PRO A 84 -0.23 8.75 -2.67
N LEU A 85 -1.02 7.74 -2.29
CA LEU A 85 -2.44 7.65 -2.67
C LEU A 85 -3.29 8.76 -2.03
N PHE A 86 -2.87 9.21 -0.85
CA PHE A 86 -3.46 10.34 -0.15
C PHE A 86 -2.34 11.34 0.09
N GLN A 87 -2.48 12.54 -0.48
CA GLN A 87 -1.61 13.66 -0.18
C GLN A 87 -1.93 14.16 1.25
N GLU A 88 -0.91 14.46 2.04
CA GLU A 88 -1.14 15.09 3.34
C GLU A 88 -1.77 16.47 3.11
N LYS A 89 -2.61 16.95 4.03
CA LYS A 89 -3.37 18.19 3.84
C LYS A 89 -2.47 19.39 3.52
N GLU A 90 -1.25 19.41 4.05
CA GLU A 90 -0.26 20.46 3.79
C GLU A 90 0.26 20.44 2.35
N ASP A 91 0.49 19.26 1.77
CA ASP A 91 0.91 19.10 0.37
C ASP A 91 -0.17 19.59 -0.59
N VAL A 92 -1.44 19.28 -0.29
CA VAL A 92 -2.60 19.72 -1.08
C VAL A 92 -2.72 21.25 -1.07
N MET A 93 -2.46 21.91 0.06
CA MET A 93 -2.52 23.37 0.15
C MET A 93 -1.37 24.04 -0.61
N ALA A 94 -0.17 23.47 -0.56
CA ALA A 94 0.98 23.95 -1.32
C ALA A 94 0.79 23.77 -2.84
N GLU A 95 0.30 22.61 -3.27
CA GLU A 95 0.02 22.32 -4.67
C GLU A 95 -1.11 23.19 -5.22
N ASN A 96 -2.18 23.40 -4.45
CA ASN A 96 -3.28 24.30 -4.84
C ASN A 96 -2.82 25.76 -4.98
N ALA A 97 -1.90 26.23 -4.12
CA ALA A 97 -1.31 27.56 -4.23
C ALA A 97 -0.42 27.72 -5.49
N ILE A 98 0.27 26.67 -5.91
CA ILE A 98 1.03 26.65 -7.18
C ILE A 98 0.07 26.62 -8.37
N ARG A 99 -1.02 25.87 -8.26
CA ARG A 99 -2.03 25.71 -9.31
C ARG A 99 -2.87 26.98 -9.52
N SER A 100 -3.17 27.74 -8.46
CA SER A 100 -3.85 29.04 -8.60
C SER A 100 -3.03 30.09 -9.34
N ASN A 101 -1.69 29.95 -9.35
CA ASN A 101 -0.79 30.84 -10.09
C ASN A 101 -0.60 30.44 -11.56
N THR A 102 -1.05 29.25 -11.96
CA THR A 102 -0.89 28.68 -13.31
C THR A 102 -2.22 28.43 -14.01
N ALA A 103 -3.34 28.77 -13.37
CA ALA A 103 -4.69 28.60 -13.90
C ALA A 103 -5.12 29.74 -14.84
N GLU A 104 -4.34 30.00 -15.88
CA GLU A 104 -4.90 30.30 -17.19
C GLU A 104 -4.29 29.27 -18.14
N VAL A 105 -5.13 28.54 -18.88
CA VAL A 105 -4.75 27.51 -19.87
C VAL A 105 -4.52 26.11 -19.27
N GLU A 106 -5.61 25.36 -19.01
CA GLU A 106 -5.93 24.18 -19.83
C GLU A 106 -7.22 23.47 -19.39
N THR A 107 -8.01 23.20 -20.41
CA THR A 107 -9.39 22.77 -20.43
C THR A 107 -9.53 21.31 -19.99
N THR A 108 -10.48 21.07 -19.10
CA THR A 108 -10.92 19.76 -18.59
C THR A 108 -11.17 18.74 -19.70
N LYS A 109 -10.36 17.68 -19.78
CA LYS A 109 -10.77 16.40 -20.37
C LYS A 109 -11.07 15.43 -19.24
N GLU A 110 -12.36 15.16 -19.10
CA GLU A 110 -12.99 14.37 -18.04
C GLU A 110 -12.48 12.92 -18.02
N LEU A 111 -12.08 12.44 -16.84
CA LEU A 111 -11.91 11.01 -16.55
C LEU A 111 -13.29 10.46 -16.08
N PRO A 112 -13.81 9.37 -16.66
CA PRO A 112 -15.13 8.86 -16.26
C PRO A 112 -15.12 8.30 -14.84
N SER A 113 -16.00 8.84 -13.98
CA SER A 113 -16.19 8.42 -12.60
C SER A 113 -17.09 7.18 -12.48
N HIS A 114 -16.63 5.99 -12.88
CA HIS A 114 -17.41 4.76 -12.63
C HIS A 114 -16.60 3.63 -11.98
N PRO A 115 -17.07 3.01 -10.87
CA PRO A 115 -16.22 2.26 -9.96
C PRO A 115 -16.06 0.76 -10.31
N TYR A 116 -16.74 0.22 -11.33
CA TYR A 116 -16.70 -1.21 -11.64
C TYR A 116 -16.78 -1.48 -13.16
N TYR A 117 -15.63 -1.73 -13.80
CA TYR A 117 -15.51 -2.06 -15.24
C TYR A 117 -14.98 -3.49 -15.49
N TRP A 118 -15.32 -4.46 -14.64
CA TRP A 118 -14.90 -5.86 -14.82
C TRP A 118 -15.93 -6.74 -15.54
N GLN A 119 -17.08 -6.19 -15.93
CA GLN A 119 -18.23 -6.97 -16.41
C GLN A 119 -18.56 -6.80 -17.90
N GLN A 120 -17.52 -6.60 -18.74
CA GLN A 120 -17.70 -6.56 -20.20
C GLN A 120 -16.50 -7.22 -20.89
N LYS A 121 -16.54 -8.55 -20.99
CA LYS A 121 -16.10 -9.36 -22.16
C LYS A 121 -16.08 -10.85 -21.80
N HIS A 122 -17.24 -11.48 -21.87
CA HIS A 122 -17.30 -12.89 -22.25
C HIS A 122 -17.62 -12.94 -23.75
N PRO A 123 -16.74 -13.46 -24.62
CA PRO A 123 -17.13 -13.73 -25.99
C PRO A 123 -18.09 -14.93 -26.00
N SER A 124 -19.36 -14.70 -26.33
CA SER A 124 -20.29 -15.77 -26.68
C SER A 124 -19.77 -16.50 -27.94
N PRO A 125 -19.79 -17.84 -27.99
CA PRO A 125 -19.31 -18.57 -29.16
C PRO A 125 -20.37 -18.48 -30.27
N SER A 126 -20.19 -17.55 -31.21
CA SER A 126 -20.91 -17.56 -32.49
C SER A 126 -19.99 -18.14 -33.56
N GLY A 127 -19.98 -19.47 -33.62
CA GLY A 127 -19.24 -20.24 -34.61
C GLY A 127 -20.16 -21.09 -35.47
N GLN A 128 -21.12 -20.47 -36.19
CA GLN A 128 -21.65 -21.10 -37.40
C GLN A 128 -20.60 -20.93 -38.50
N ARG A 129 -19.89 -22.01 -38.84
CA ARG A 129 -19.27 -22.15 -40.16
C ARG A 129 -19.62 -23.50 -40.73
N SER A 130 -20.56 -23.42 -41.67
CA SER A 130 -20.86 -24.38 -42.71
C SER A 130 -19.58 -24.88 -43.41
N ALA A 131 -19.44 -26.19 -43.57
CA ALA A 131 -18.52 -26.79 -44.53
C ALA A 131 -19.00 -28.18 -44.96
N ARG A 132 -19.48 -28.21 -46.21
CA ARG A 132 -19.58 -29.34 -47.16
C ARG A 132 -20.65 -30.40 -46.93
#